data_AF-A0A7W1IIS9-F1
#
_entry.id   AF-A0A7W1IIS9-F1
#
_cell.length_a   1.000
_cell.length_b   1.000
_cell.length_c   1.000
_cell.angle_alpha   90.00
_cell.angle_beta   90.00
_cell.angle_gamma   90.00
#
_symmetry.space_group_name_H-M   'P 1'
#
loop_
_entity.id
_entity.type
_entity.pdbx_description
1 polymer ?
#
loop_
_entity_poly.entity_id
_entity_poly.type
_entity_poly.pdbx_seq_one_letter_code
_entity_poly.pdbx_strand_id
1 'polypeptide(L)'
;GPHARAALSAFSRESLARAVVLQRDPCGHAPLARVIRAGRAAGPLVGGNLALLAALAGTPYAPRYDGAILVLEDVGEATYRIDRMLRQLALCGALGAIAGLACGAFTEGTPPHDVNSRPLDDVLREAADIAGVPAIAGIPMGHVDDQWTLPLGAHAELDADSGTLHVTLP
;
A
#
# COMPACT_ATOMS: atom_id res chain seq x y z
N GLY A 1 -9.43 -3.14 -1.84
CA GLY A 1 -10.06 -4.45 -1.62
C GLY A 1 -11.09 -4.66 -2.72
N PRO A 2 -11.50 -5.90 -3.01
CA PRO A 2 -12.34 -6.19 -4.16
C PRO A 2 -13.67 -5.40 -4.15
N HIS A 3 -14.08 -4.91 -5.31
CA HIS A 3 -15.32 -4.15 -5.51
C HIS A 3 -16.25 -4.86 -6.50
N ALA A 4 -17.56 -4.63 -6.40
CA ALA A 4 -18.59 -5.28 -7.24
C ALA A 4 -18.61 -4.84 -8.73
N ARG A 5 -17.51 -4.26 -9.25
CA ARG A 5 -17.39 -3.81 -10.64
C ARG A 5 -17.17 -4.96 -11.62
N ALA A 6 -16.65 -6.09 -11.12
CA ALA A 6 -16.41 -7.30 -11.89
C ALA A 6 -16.58 -8.55 -10.99
N ALA A 7 -16.64 -9.73 -11.62
CA ALA A 7 -16.58 -10.99 -10.88
C ALA A 7 -15.22 -11.13 -10.19
N LEU A 8 -15.23 -11.58 -8.93
CA LEU A 8 -13.99 -11.81 -8.19
C LEU A 8 -13.23 -13.00 -8.76
N SER A 9 -11.92 -12.84 -8.96
CA SER A 9 -11.01 -13.95 -9.20
C SER A 9 -11.06 -14.95 -8.04
N ALA A 10 -10.59 -16.18 -8.28
CA ALA A 10 -10.52 -17.20 -7.23
C ALA A 10 -9.67 -16.70 -6.04
N PHE A 11 -8.55 -16.05 -6.33
CA PHE A 11 -7.67 -15.43 -5.35
C PHE A 11 -8.37 -14.36 -4.52
N SER A 12 -9.00 -13.38 -5.17
CA SER A 12 -9.71 -12.28 -4.50
C SER A 12 -10.88 -12.78 -3.66
N ARG A 13 -11.60 -13.80 -4.15
CA ARG A 13 -12.69 -14.45 -3.41
C ARG A 13 -12.18 -15.19 -2.18
N GLU A 14 -11.08 -15.92 -2.30
CA GLU A 14 -10.47 -16.62 -1.17
C GLU A 14 -9.98 -15.65 -0.11
N SER A 15 -9.26 -14.59 -0.50
CA SER A 15 -8.80 -13.55 0.42
C SER A 15 -9.98 -12.88 1.15
N LEU A 16 -11.06 -12.56 0.43
CA LEU A 16 -12.29 -12.01 1.03
C LEU A 16 -12.93 -13.00 2.01
N ALA A 17 -13.02 -14.29 1.66
CA ALA A 17 -13.55 -15.31 2.53
C ALA A 17 -12.70 -15.47 3.81
N ARG A 18 -11.37 -15.40 3.69
CA ARG A 18 -10.47 -15.41 4.86
C ARG A 18 -10.72 -14.22 5.78
N ALA A 19 -10.82 -13.01 5.23
CA ALA A 19 -11.07 -11.80 5.99
C ALA A 19 -12.43 -11.78 6.70
N VAL A 20 -13.50 -12.19 6.02
CA VAL A 20 -14.88 -11.93 6.48
C VAL A 20 -15.52 -13.18 7.09
N VAL A 21 -15.33 -14.35 6.50
CA VAL A 21 -16.03 -15.58 6.88
C VAL A 21 -15.19 -16.43 7.83
N LEU A 22 -13.92 -16.64 7.50
CA LEU A 22 -13.06 -17.56 8.23
C LEU A 22 -12.31 -16.88 9.38
N GLN A 23 -12.28 -15.54 9.40
CA GLN A 23 -11.53 -14.74 10.36
C GLN A 23 -10.06 -15.21 10.46
N ARG A 24 -9.40 -15.28 9.29
CA ARG A 24 -7.99 -15.65 9.13
C ARG A 24 -7.27 -14.58 8.32
N ASP A 25 -5.94 -14.60 8.38
CA ASP A 25 -5.07 -13.73 7.58
C ASP A 25 -5.46 -13.77 6.08
N PRO A 26 -6.01 -12.68 5.53
CA PRO A 26 -6.40 -12.59 4.13
C PRO A 26 -5.22 -12.29 3.20
N CYS A 27 -4.05 -11.97 3.76
CA CYS A 27 -2.85 -11.58 3.04
C CYS A 27 -1.83 -12.73 3.05
N GLY A 28 -0.57 -12.45 3.39
CA GLY A 28 0.52 -13.41 3.47
C GLY A 28 1.70 -13.03 2.57
N HIS A 29 2.28 -14.01 1.89
CA HIS A 29 3.41 -13.80 0.98
C HIS A 29 2.94 -13.24 -0.37
N ALA A 30 3.58 -12.16 -0.81
CA ALA A 30 3.41 -11.59 -2.14
C ALA A 30 4.62 -11.99 -3.01
N PRO A 31 4.49 -13.01 -3.89
CA PRO A 31 5.63 -13.55 -4.64
C PRO A 31 6.21 -12.57 -5.68
N LEU A 32 5.43 -11.56 -6.07
CA LEU A 32 5.87 -10.50 -6.98
C LEU A 32 6.31 -9.24 -6.24
N ALA A 33 6.29 -9.26 -4.90
CA ALA A 33 6.76 -8.12 -4.12
C ALA A 33 8.27 -7.95 -4.30
N ARG A 34 8.66 -6.71 -4.53
CA ARG A 34 10.07 -6.28 -4.58
C ARG A 34 10.40 -5.49 -3.34
N VAL A 35 11.61 -5.71 -2.82
CA VAL A 35 12.13 -5.00 -1.66
C VAL A 35 12.49 -3.57 -2.07
N ILE A 36 11.79 -2.59 -1.51
CA ILE A 36 12.14 -1.19 -1.65
C ILE A 36 13.15 -0.82 -0.55
N ARG A 37 12.84 -1.13 0.71
CA ARG A 37 13.75 -0.97 1.84
C ARG A 37 13.60 -2.16 2.79
N ALA A 38 14.71 -2.85 3.04
CA ALA A 38 14.76 -4.04 3.89
C ALA A 38 14.32 -3.76 5.33
N GLY A 39 13.97 -4.83 6.06
CA GLY A 39 13.60 -4.78 7.47
C GLY A 39 12.14 -5.17 7.74
N ARG A 40 11.77 -5.07 9.02
CA ARG A 40 10.50 -5.55 9.55
C ARG A 40 9.82 -4.49 10.40
N ALA A 41 8.50 -4.45 10.34
CA ALA A 41 7.68 -3.54 11.12
C ALA A 41 6.33 -4.17 11.46
N ALA A 42 5.71 -3.67 12.51
CA ALA A 42 4.37 -4.09 12.91
C ALA A 42 3.59 -2.88 13.42
N GLY A 43 2.28 -2.90 13.23
CA GLY A 43 1.39 -1.81 13.65
C GLY A 43 0.00 -1.90 13.05
N PRO A 44 -0.88 -0.93 13.34
CA PRO A 44 -2.20 -0.88 12.73
C PRO A 44 -2.09 -0.70 11.21
N LEU A 45 -2.91 -1.44 10.46
CA LEU A 45 -2.98 -1.34 9.00
C LEU A 45 -3.83 -0.12 8.60
N VAL A 46 -3.26 0.80 7.84
CA VAL A 46 -3.96 2.00 7.35
C VAL A 46 -3.62 2.24 5.88
N GLY A 47 -4.48 2.96 5.15
CA GLY A 47 -4.16 3.40 3.80
C GLY A 47 -5.26 3.12 2.79
N GLY A 48 -4.89 2.79 1.56
CA GLY A 48 -5.79 2.66 0.41
C GLY A 48 -5.26 3.42 -0.80
N ASN A 49 -6.15 4.16 -1.46
CA ASN A 49 -5.81 4.96 -2.63
C ASN A 49 -5.00 6.21 -2.26
N LEU A 50 -3.86 6.43 -2.91
CA LEU A 50 -2.95 7.54 -2.60
C LEU A 50 -3.59 8.91 -2.84
N ALA A 51 -4.28 9.12 -3.96
CA ALA A 51 -4.96 10.38 -4.24
C ALA A 51 -6.03 10.73 -3.19
N LEU A 52 -6.79 9.74 -2.70
CA LEU A 52 -7.75 9.96 -1.62
C LEU A 52 -7.06 10.31 -0.30
N LEU A 53 -5.99 9.62 0.08
CA LEU A 53 -5.24 9.95 1.30
C LEU A 53 -4.62 11.35 1.24
N ALA A 54 -4.09 11.75 0.08
CA ALA A 54 -3.59 13.09 -0.15
C ALA A 54 -4.71 14.14 -0.07
N ALA A 55 -5.90 13.85 -0.58
CA ALA A 55 -7.06 14.74 -0.47
C ALA A 55 -7.56 14.90 0.99
N LEU A 56 -7.37 13.89 1.84
CA LEU A 56 -7.73 13.94 3.26
C LEU A 56 -6.66 14.59 4.14
N ALA A 57 -5.46 14.83 3.64
CA ALA A 57 -4.36 15.39 4.42
C ALA A 57 -4.71 16.77 4.99
N GLY A 58 -4.55 16.92 6.31
CA GLY A 58 -4.92 18.14 7.04
C GLY A 58 -6.40 18.26 7.41
N THR A 59 -7.24 17.29 7.04
CA THR A 59 -8.65 17.25 7.44
C THR A 59 -8.84 16.41 8.72
N PRO A 60 -9.96 16.60 9.45
CA PRO A 60 -10.31 15.74 10.60
C PRO A 60 -10.56 14.26 10.24
N TYR A 61 -10.68 13.94 8.95
CA TYR A 61 -10.93 12.60 8.44
C TYR A 61 -9.63 11.89 8.01
N ALA A 62 -8.48 12.55 8.14
CA ALA A 62 -7.19 11.91 7.90
C ALA A 62 -7.02 10.69 8.84
N PRO A 63 -6.52 9.55 8.33
CA PRO A 63 -6.17 8.42 9.17
C PRO A 63 -5.18 8.77 10.27
N ARG A 64 -5.16 7.95 11.34
CA ARG A 64 -4.07 7.98 12.32
C ARG A 64 -2.91 7.15 11.80
N TYR A 65 -1.76 7.77 11.63
CA TYR A 65 -0.58 7.14 11.04
C TYR A 65 0.44 6.65 12.05
N ASP A 66 0.29 7.02 13.33
CA ASP A 66 1.26 6.75 14.39
C ASP A 66 1.55 5.24 14.53
N GLY A 67 2.77 4.85 14.18
CA GLY A 67 3.26 3.47 14.19
C GLY A 67 2.58 2.55 13.18
N ALA A 68 1.86 3.08 12.18
CA ALA A 68 1.04 2.27 11.29
C ALA A 68 1.82 1.59 10.17
N ILE A 69 1.29 0.47 9.67
CA ILE A 69 1.68 -0.08 8.36
C ILE A 69 0.79 0.59 7.32
N LEU A 70 1.39 1.50 6.53
CA LEU A 70 0.70 2.23 5.48
C LEU A 70 0.69 1.41 4.18
N VAL A 71 -0.49 1.14 3.64
CA VAL A 71 -0.67 0.52 2.32
C VAL A 71 -1.12 1.55 1.28
N LEU A 72 -0.48 1.58 0.12
CA LEU A 72 -0.76 2.56 -0.94
C LEU A 72 -0.94 1.92 -2.31
N GLU A 73 -1.92 2.38 -3.06
CA GLU A 73 -2.14 2.05 -4.48
C GLU A 73 -2.72 3.25 -5.23
N ASP A 74 -2.67 3.25 -6.57
CA ASP A 74 -3.39 4.22 -7.38
C ASP A 74 -3.62 3.76 -8.84
N VAL A 75 -4.44 4.50 -9.59
CA VAL A 75 -4.74 4.25 -11.01
C VAL A 75 -4.78 5.54 -11.80
N GLY A 76 -4.20 5.54 -13.01
CA GLY A 76 -4.26 6.69 -13.92
C GLY A 76 -3.32 7.84 -13.55
N GLU A 77 -2.42 7.63 -12.58
CA GLU A 77 -1.53 8.68 -12.08
C GLU A 77 -0.13 8.56 -12.67
N ALA A 78 0.33 9.64 -13.31
CA ALA A 78 1.71 9.76 -13.77
C ALA A 78 2.67 9.83 -12.58
N THR A 79 3.91 9.36 -12.75
CA THR A 79 4.90 9.23 -11.67
C THR A 79 5.12 10.53 -10.90
N TYR A 80 5.18 11.68 -11.59
CA TYR A 80 5.36 12.98 -10.92
C TYR A 80 4.18 13.37 -10.02
N ARG A 81 2.97 12.87 -10.28
CA ARG A 81 1.79 13.11 -9.44
C ARG A 81 1.84 12.24 -8.20
N ILE A 82 2.27 10.99 -8.35
CA ILE A 82 2.54 10.07 -7.23
C ILE A 82 3.59 10.69 -6.30
N ASP A 83 4.72 11.16 -6.85
CA ASP A 83 5.78 11.85 -6.10
C ASP A 83 5.23 13.07 -5.33
N ARG A 84 4.49 13.96 -6.03
CA ARG A 84 3.86 15.13 -5.40
C ARG A 84 2.95 14.74 -4.23
N MET A 85 2.14 13.68 -4.36
CA MET A 85 1.23 13.23 -3.31
C MET A 85 1.97 12.61 -2.12
N LEU A 86 3.00 11.80 -2.38
CA LEU A 86 3.88 11.27 -1.33
C LEU A 86 4.59 12.40 -0.59
N ARG A 87 5.04 13.44 -1.30
CA ARG A 87 5.63 14.63 -0.71
C ARG A 87 4.65 15.41 0.15
N GLN A 88 3.38 15.51 -0.24
CA GLN A 88 2.33 16.10 0.58
C GLN A 88 2.14 15.32 1.89
N LEU A 89 2.08 13.98 1.82
CA LEU A 89 1.99 13.13 3.01
C LEU A 89 3.25 13.24 3.90
N ALA A 90 4.43 13.42 3.32
CA ALA A 90 5.65 13.72 4.08
C ALA A 90 5.54 15.06 4.82
N LEU A 91 5.16 16.12 4.11
CA LEU A 91 5.13 17.48 4.64
C LEU A 91 4.04 17.68 5.71
N CYS A 92 2.95 16.92 5.65
CA CYS A 92 1.93 16.95 6.70
C CYS A 92 2.24 16.00 7.87
N GLY A 93 3.43 15.37 7.89
CA GLY A 93 3.88 14.50 8.97
C GLY A 93 3.36 13.06 8.92
N ALA A 94 2.51 12.69 7.95
CA ALA A 94 1.94 11.35 7.85
C ALA A 94 3.04 10.30 7.61
N LEU A 95 3.92 10.51 6.62
CA LEU A 95 5.01 9.55 6.36
C LEU A 95 6.05 9.51 7.49
N GLY A 96 6.21 10.57 8.27
CA GLY A 96 7.11 10.56 9.42
C GLY A 96 6.58 9.77 10.62
N ALA A 97 5.29 9.43 10.62
CA ALA A 97 4.63 8.76 11.75
C ALA A 97 4.47 7.24 11.56
N ILE A 98 4.57 6.73 10.33
CA ILE A 98 4.36 5.30 10.02
C ILE A 98 5.52 4.42 10.52
N ALA A 99 5.26 3.12 10.66
CA ALA A 99 6.27 2.10 10.97
C ALA A 99 6.71 1.28 9.74
N GLY A 100 5.90 1.23 8.69
CA GLY A 100 6.19 0.46 7.47
C GLY A 100 5.35 0.90 6.27
N LEU A 101 5.84 0.63 5.06
CA LEU A 101 5.17 1.00 3.81
C LEU A 101 5.01 -0.21 2.88
N ALA A 102 3.78 -0.53 2.47
CA ALA A 102 3.54 -1.62 1.53
C ALA A 102 2.72 -1.13 0.33
N CYS A 103 3.36 -1.07 -0.83
CA CYS A 103 2.80 -0.50 -2.04
C CYS A 103 2.19 -1.58 -2.93
N GLY A 104 0.91 -1.41 -3.28
CA GLY A 104 0.20 -2.20 -4.27
C GLY A 104 0.57 -1.81 -5.70
N ALA A 105 -0.38 -2.02 -6.61
CA ALA A 105 -0.26 -1.68 -8.00
C ALA A 105 -0.56 -0.19 -8.23
N PHE A 106 0.34 0.47 -8.96
CA PHE A 106 0.11 1.77 -9.56
C PHE A 106 -0.11 1.54 -11.05
N THR A 107 -1.37 1.57 -11.48
CA THR A 107 -1.78 1.13 -12.82
C THR A 107 -2.11 2.30 -13.73
N GLU A 108 -2.11 2.08 -15.05
CA GLU A 108 -2.46 3.09 -16.06
C GLU A 108 -1.69 4.43 -15.91
N GLY A 109 -0.49 4.37 -15.33
CA GLY A 109 0.32 5.54 -15.03
C GLY A 109 1.11 6.04 -16.23
N THR A 110 2.35 6.44 -15.99
CA THR A 110 3.24 6.96 -17.05
C THR A 110 3.38 5.94 -18.20
N PRO A 111 3.17 6.35 -19.47
CA PRO A 111 3.45 5.50 -20.62
C PRO A 111 4.92 5.01 -20.64
N PRO A 112 5.20 3.77 -21.07
CA PRO A 112 6.55 3.20 -21.08
C PRO A 112 7.59 3.98 -21.90
N HIS A 113 7.15 4.88 -22.78
CA HIS A 113 7.99 5.66 -23.68
C HIS A 113 8.22 7.10 -23.23
N ASP A 114 7.72 7.50 -22.06
CA ASP A 114 8.03 8.81 -21.50
C ASP A 114 9.44 8.79 -20.86
N VAL A 115 10.44 9.06 -21.69
CA VAL A 115 11.86 9.09 -21.30
C VAL A 115 12.21 10.17 -20.27
N ASN A 116 11.30 11.10 -20.02
CA ASN A 116 11.48 12.15 -19.02
C ASN A 116 10.90 11.78 -17.65
N SER A 117 10.19 10.65 -17.56
CA SER A 117 9.59 10.21 -16.31
C SER A 117 10.55 9.35 -15.51
N ARG A 118 10.63 9.64 -14.21
CA ARG A 118 11.43 8.85 -13.28
C ARG A 118 10.83 7.46 -13.11
N PRO A 119 11.63 6.43 -12.83
CA PRO A 119 11.13 5.13 -12.39
C PRO A 119 10.28 5.29 -11.12
N LEU A 120 9.12 4.63 -11.07
CA LEU A 120 8.24 4.66 -9.90
C LEU A 120 8.94 4.14 -8.64
N ASP A 121 9.77 3.11 -8.78
CA ASP A 121 10.50 2.51 -7.65
C ASP A 121 11.45 3.49 -6.97
N ASP A 122 12.03 4.43 -7.71
CA ASP A 122 12.88 5.48 -7.14
C ASP A 122 12.06 6.42 -6.26
N VAL A 123 10.85 6.79 -6.72
CA VAL A 123 9.93 7.64 -5.95
C VAL A 123 9.45 6.92 -4.70
N LEU A 124 9.11 5.63 -4.79
CA LEU A 124 8.71 4.83 -3.63
C LEU A 124 9.88 4.65 -2.64
N ARG A 125 11.10 4.47 -3.15
CA ARG A 125 12.33 4.40 -2.33
C ARG A 125 12.57 5.70 -1.57
N GLU A 126 12.48 6.84 -2.24
CA GLU A 126 12.61 8.15 -1.59
C GLU A 126 11.56 8.36 -0.50
N ALA A 127 10.31 7.97 -0.74
CA ALA A 127 9.27 8.03 0.28
C ALA A 127 9.59 7.14 1.51
N ALA A 128 10.07 5.92 1.27
CA ALA A 128 10.51 5.02 2.34
C ALA A 128 11.74 5.55 3.10
N ASP A 129 12.67 6.20 2.41
CA ASP A 129 13.86 6.82 3.02
C ASP A 129 13.50 8.04 3.87
N ILE A 130 12.56 8.88 3.40
CA ILE A 130 12.03 10.01 4.18
C ILE A 130 11.35 9.51 5.45
N ALA A 131 10.57 8.44 5.35
CA ALA A 131 9.91 7.81 6.49
C ALA A 131 10.90 7.06 7.40
N GLY A 132 12.02 6.56 6.86
CA GLY A 132 12.99 5.75 7.58
C GLY A 132 12.54 4.32 7.87
N VAL A 133 11.54 3.80 7.14
CA VAL A 133 10.82 2.55 7.45
C VAL A 133 11.07 1.42 6.43
N PRO A 134 10.89 0.15 6.78
CA PRO A 134 10.89 -0.94 5.80
C PRO A 134 9.76 -0.76 4.77
N ALA A 135 10.04 -1.16 3.53
CA ALA A 135 9.11 -0.97 2.44
C ALA A 135 9.18 -2.07 1.36
N ILE A 136 8.01 -2.47 0.86
CA ILE A 136 7.86 -3.34 -0.31
C ILE A 136 6.92 -2.71 -1.34
N ALA A 137 7.04 -3.13 -2.59
CA ALA A 137 6.11 -2.77 -3.65
C ALA A 137 5.69 -4.00 -4.45
N GLY A 138 4.48 -4.00 -5.01
CA GLY A 138 3.93 -5.15 -5.76
C GLY A 138 3.14 -6.13 -4.90
N ILE A 139 2.58 -5.69 -3.76
CA ILE A 139 1.59 -6.52 -3.07
C ILE A 139 0.30 -6.62 -3.91
N PRO A 140 -0.49 -7.70 -3.81
CA PRO A 140 -1.78 -7.86 -4.49
C PRO A 140 -2.83 -6.85 -4.00
N MET A 141 -2.74 -5.59 -4.41
CA MET A 141 -3.63 -4.51 -4.00
C MET A 141 -3.73 -3.49 -5.13
N GLY A 142 -4.91 -2.90 -5.30
CA GLY A 142 -5.16 -1.81 -6.25
C GLY A 142 -6.09 -2.22 -7.37
N HIS A 143 -6.05 -1.50 -8.48
CA HIS A 143 -6.89 -1.74 -9.65
C HIS A 143 -6.39 -2.91 -10.51
N VAL A 144 -6.36 -4.11 -9.92
CA VAL A 144 -5.89 -5.37 -10.55
C VAL A 144 -6.89 -6.50 -10.30
N ASP A 145 -6.77 -7.62 -11.03
CA ASP A 145 -7.69 -8.76 -10.88
C ASP A 145 -7.53 -9.48 -9.54
N ASP A 146 -6.28 -9.76 -9.16
CA ASP A 146 -5.94 -10.45 -7.92
C ASP A 146 -5.62 -9.45 -6.80
N GLN A 147 -6.54 -9.36 -5.85
CA GLN A 147 -6.51 -8.40 -4.75
C GLN A 147 -6.69 -9.09 -3.40
N TRP A 148 -5.82 -8.75 -2.47
CA TRP A 148 -6.06 -8.98 -1.06
C TRP A 148 -7.22 -8.12 -0.56
N THR A 149 -7.97 -8.68 0.38
CA THR A 149 -8.88 -7.93 1.23
C THR A 149 -8.08 -7.41 2.42
N LEU A 150 -7.97 -6.08 2.54
CA LEU A 150 -7.18 -5.40 3.57
C LEU A 150 -8.13 -4.84 4.65
N PRO A 151 -8.21 -5.48 5.84
CA PRO A 151 -9.01 -5.01 6.96
C PRO A 151 -8.32 -3.81 7.63
N LEU A 152 -8.61 -2.60 7.16
CA LEU A 152 -8.03 -1.37 7.73
C LEU A 152 -8.41 -1.24 9.21
N GLY A 153 -7.43 -0.90 10.05
CA GLY A 153 -7.53 -0.84 11.50
C GLY A 153 -7.11 -2.12 12.24
N ALA A 154 -6.98 -3.25 11.53
CA ALA A 154 -6.43 -4.49 12.11
C ALA A 154 -4.91 -4.36 12.35
N HIS A 155 -4.34 -5.24 13.17
CA HIS A 155 -2.90 -5.29 13.36
C HIS A 155 -2.23 -6.00 12.16
N ALA A 156 -1.10 -5.49 11.70
CA ALA A 156 -0.35 -6.06 10.60
C ALA A 156 1.15 -6.15 10.91
N GLU A 157 1.80 -7.15 10.33
CA GLU A 157 3.24 -7.35 10.34
C GLU A 157 3.77 -7.37 8.91
N LEU A 158 4.69 -6.45 8.63
CA LEU A 158 5.41 -6.36 7.36
C LEU A 158 6.81 -6.91 7.54
N ASP A 159 7.18 -7.90 6.72
CA ASP A 159 8.56 -8.32 6.54
C ASP A 159 8.98 -8.05 5.10
N ALA A 160 9.73 -6.97 4.92
CA ALA A 160 10.16 -6.55 3.60
C ALA A 160 11.20 -7.49 3.01
N ASP A 161 11.99 -8.16 3.84
CA ASP A 161 13.03 -9.10 3.39
C ASP A 161 12.43 -10.34 2.74
N SER A 162 11.26 -10.79 3.22
CA SER A 162 10.53 -11.95 2.69
C SER A 162 9.35 -11.60 1.79
N GLY A 163 9.04 -10.32 1.61
CA GLY A 163 7.89 -9.87 0.82
C GLY A 163 6.55 -10.35 1.40
N THR A 164 6.40 -10.30 2.72
CA THR A 164 5.19 -10.76 3.41
C THR A 164 4.49 -9.61 4.13
N LEU A 165 3.15 -9.64 4.10
CA LEU A 165 2.29 -8.80 4.91
C LEU A 165 1.27 -9.72 5.59
N HIS A 166 1.38 -9.89 6.89
CA HIS A 166 0.45 -10.68 7.68
C HIS A 166 -0.54 -9.76 8.39
N VAL A 167 -1.82 -10.11 8.38
CA VAL A 167 -2.85 -9.34 9.09
C VAL A 167 -3.53 -10.20 10.15
N THR A 168 -3.57 -9.70 11.38
CA THR A 168 -4.29 -10.30 12.51
C THR A 168 -5.62 -9.58 12.71
N LEU A 169 -6.71 -10.32 12.46
CA LEU A 169 -8.06 -9.85 12.68
C LEU A 169 -8.39 -9.85 14.19
N PRO A 170 -9.19 -8.88 14.67
CA PRO A 170 -9.64 -8.81 16.07
C PRO A 170 -10.63 -9.91 16.45
#